data_AF-A0A7V4LSX1-F1
#
_entry.id   AF-A0A7V4LSX1-F1
#
_cell.length_a   1.000
_cell.length_b   1.000
_cell.length_c   1.000
_cell.angle_alpha   90.00
_cell.angle_beta   90.00
_cell.angle_gamma   90.00
#
_symmetry.space_group_name_H-M   'P 1'
#
loop_
_entity.id
_entity.type
_entity.pdbx_description
1 polymer ?
#
loop_
_entity_poly.entity_id
_entity_poly.type
_entity_poly.pdbx_seq_one_letter_code
_entity_poly.pdbx_strand_id
1 'polypeptide(L)'
;MKTTCWSAPVCSWSRPHGSPSLPVVAAELAVHLEAAGQQFVAASDQNLGHLEVEVQRQTQELQRRGVEAAAQAKADATPPCCPVCHQPLSRVTDGHQRTFRTRFGPVSLRRSRGWCQRCKKWRFPADVVLGLEDSAGASPAVQELAAAVGQQNAGGGGRPGVGASDRG
;
A
#
# COMPACT_ATOMS: atom_id res chain seq x y z
N MET A 1 43.49 -32.55 -29.89
CA MET A 1 43.65 -31.11 -30.16
C MET A 1 42.86 -30.75 -31.41
N LYS A 2 41.76 -30.00 -31.26
CA LYS A 2 41.25 -28.98 -32.18
C LYS A 2 39.95 -28.42 -31.58
N THR A 3 40.14 -27.28 -30.92
CA THR A 3 39.17 -26.38 -30.33
C THR A 3 38.46 -25.63 -31.46
N THR A 4 37.13 -25.60 -31.50
CA THR A 4 36.41 -24.45 -32.06
C THR A 4 34.99 -24.42 -31.47
N CYS A 5 34.81 -23.59 -30.45
CA CYS A 5 33.51 -23.17 -29.95
C CYS A 5 33.08 -21.94 -30.77
N TRP A 6 31.99 -22.03 -31.52
CA TRP A 6 31.39 -20.85 -32.15
C TRP A 6 30.29 -20.33 -31.22
N SER A 7 30.64 -19.31 -30.41
CA SER A 7 29.65 -18.55 -29.65
C SER A 7 29.03 -17.52 -30.59
N ALA A 8 27.71 -17.60 -30.77
CA ALA A 8 26.93 -16.54 -31.40
C ALA A 8 26.76 -15.37 -30.41
N PRO A 9 26.71 -14.12 -30.90
CA PRO A 9 26.53 -12.95 -30.04
C PRO A 9 25.13 -12.94 -29.46
N VAL A 10 25.04 -13.02 -28.13
CA VAL A 10 23.79 -12.78 -27.40
C VAL A 10 23.45 -11.31 -27.59
N CYS A 11 22.45 -11.01 -28.41
CA CYS A 11 21.82 -9.71 -28.48
C CYS A 11 21.28 -9.35 -27.09
N SER A 12 22.05 -8.60 -26.31
CA SER A 12 21.59 -8.01 -25.05
C SER A 12 20.62 -6.88 -25.39
N TRP A 13 19.35 -7.21 -25.58
CA TRP A 13 18.30 -6.23 -25.44
C TRP A 13 18.31 -5.75 -23.98
N SER A 14 18.85 -4.56 -23.79
CA SER A 14 18.73 -3.77 -22.57
C SER A 14 17.28 -3.77 -22.14
N ARG A 15 16.97 -4.52 -21.08
CA ARG A 15 15.66 -4.45 -20.43
C ARG A 15 15.49 -3.02 -19.91
N PRO A 16 14.34 -2.36 -20.13
CA PRO A 16 14.03 -1.14 -19.41
C PRO A 16 14.14 -1.45 -17.91
N HIS A 17 14.77 -0.57 -17.14
CA HIS A 17 14.92 -0.71 -15.69
C HIS A 17 13.54 -0.81 -15.04
N GLY A 18 13.01 -2.02 -14.94
CA GLY A 18 11.84 -2.34 -14.13
C GLY A 18 12.23 -2.20 -12.67
N SER A 19 11.32 -1.70 -11.84
CA SER A 19 11.49 -1.73 -10.40
C SER A 19 11.87 -3.15 -9.94
N PRO A 20 12.81 -3.30 -8.99
CA PRO A 20 13.27 -4.64 -8.58
C PRO A 20 12.10 -5.51 -8.12
N SER A 21 12.14 -6.80 -8.45
CA SER A 21 11.09 -7.74 -8.04
C SER A 21 11.08 -7.90 -6.52
N LEU A 22 9.93 -8.30 -5.96
CA LEU A 22 9.78 -8.48 -4.52
C LEU A 22 10.87 -9.36 -3.87
N PRO A 23 11.29 -10.50 -4.46
CA PRO A 23 12.36 -11.31 -3.89
C PRO A 23 13.71 -10.57 -3.83
N VAL A 24 14.02 -9.74 -4.84
CA VAL A 24 15.25 -8.94 -4.87
C VAL A 24 15.25 -7.92 -3.74
N VAL A 25 14.13 -7.19 -3.57
CA VAL A 25 13.97 -6.22 -2.46
C VAL A 25 14.05 -6.91 -1.10
N ALA A 26 13.48 -8.11 -0.97
CA ALA A 26 13.54 -8.88 0.28
C ALA A 26 14.97 -9.32 0.64
N ALA A 27 15.75 -9.75 -0.36
CA ALA A 27 17.15 -10.11 -0.16
C ALA A 27 18.01 -8.89 0.21
N GLU A 28 17.84 -7.77 -0.50
CA GLU A 28 18.51 -6.50 -0.18
C GLU A 28 18.18 -6.03 1.24
N LEU A 29 16.91 -6.12 1.64
CA LEU A 29 16.48 -5.77 2.99
C LEU A 29 17.15 -6.64 4.06
N ALA A 30 17.27 -7.96 3.84
CA ALA A 30 17.93 -8.84 4.80
C ALA A 30 19.37 -8.40 5.07
N VAL A 31 20.12 -8.09 4.00
CA VAL A 31 21.48 -7.57 4.10
C VAL A 31 21.53 -6.23 4.85
N HIS A 32 20.60 -5.32 4.57
CA HIS A 32 20.53 -4.03 5.27
C HIS A 32 20.20 -4.17 6.76
N LEU A 33 19.31 -5.09 7.13
CA LEU A 33 18.95 -5.33 8.53
C LEU A 33 20.11 -5.93 9.32
N GLU A 34 20.87 -6.86 8.73
CA GLU A 34 22.09 -7.39 9.35
C GLU A 34 23.12 -6.29 9.58
N ALA A 35 23.35 -5.43 8.58
CA ALA A 35 24.26 -4.29 8.70
C ALA A 35 23.79 -3.28 9.76
N ALA A 36 22.49 -2.98 9.82
CA ALA A 36 21.92 -2.09 10.83
C ALA A 36 22.10 -2.65 12.25
N GLY A 37 21.93 -3.96 12.44
CA GLY A 37 22.19 -4.63 13.71
C GLY A 37 23.66 -4.53 14.14
N GLN A 38 24.59 -4.73 13.21
CA GLN A 38 26.03 -4.58 13.47
C GLN A 38 26.40 -3.14 13.84
N GLN A 39 25.83 -2.15 13.14
CA GLN A 39 26.04 -0.72 13.44
C GLN A 39 25.47 -0.35 14.81
N PHE A 40 24.29 -0.85 15.15
CA PHE A 40 23.66 -0.60 16.45
C PHE A 40 24.51 -1.13 17.61
N VAL A 41 25.07 -2.35 17.48
CA VAL A 41 25.97 -2.92 18.51
C VAL A 41 27.22 -2.04 18.71
N ALA A 42 27.70 -1.38 17.65
CA ALA A 42 28.87 -0.50 17.73
C ALA A 42 28.55 0.93 18.22
N ALA A 43 27.29 1.36 18.18
CA ALA A 43 26.86 2.72 18.48
C ALA A 43 26.41 2.87 19.95
N SER A 44 27.31 3.34 20.82
CA SER A 44 27.06 3.49 22.26
C SER A 44 26.04 4.58 22.62
N ASP A 45 25.75 5.49 21.70
CA ASP A 45 24.78 6.58 21.83
C ASP A 45 23.37 6.20 21.36
N GLN A 46 23.22 5.05 20.70
CA GLN A 46 21.92 4.58 20.23
C GLN A 46 21.24 3.70 21.27
N ASN A 47 19.92 3.83 21.36
CA ASN A 47 19.07 2.98 22.17
C ASN A 47 18.07 2.21 21.30
N LEU A 48 17.30 1.33 21.92
CA LEU A 48 16.32 0.49 21.23
C LEU A 48 15.38 1.27 20.30
N GLY A 49 14.93 2.46 20.70
CA GLY A 49 14.03 3.28 19.88
C GLY A 49 14.67 3.76 18.57
N HIS A 50 15.99 3.98 18.55
CA HIS A 50 16.71 4.32 17.31
C HIS A 50 16.75 3.13 16.36
N LEU A 51 16.99 1.93 16.88
CA LEU A 51 16.98 0.70 16.10
C LEU A 51 15.59 0.42 15.53
N GLU A 52 14.52 0.60 16.32
CA GLU A 52 13.14 0.42 15.86
C GLU A 52 12.79 1.34 14.69
N VAL A 53 13.15 2.62 14.77
CA VAL A 53 12.93 3.59 13.69
C VAL A 53 13.69 3.20 12.42
N GLU A 54 14.94 2.76 12.55
CA GLU A 54 15.75 2.35 11.39
C GLU A 54 15.20 1.08 10.75
N VAL A 55 14.86 0.06 11.53
CA VAL A 55 14.23 -1.18 11.04
C VAL A 55 12.89 -0.87 10.35
N GLN A 56 12.08 0.00 10.95
CA GLN A 56 10.81 0.43 10.34
C GLN A 56 11.05 1.15 9.01
N ARG A 57 12.03 2.04 8.94
CA ARG A 57 12.38 2.78 7.72
C ARG A 57 12.86 1.84 6.61
N GLN A 58 13.73 0.88 6.93
CA GLN A 58 14.27 -0.08 5.96
C GLN A 58 13.19 -1.03 5.43
N THR A 59 12.30 -1.50 6.30
CA THR A 59 11.25 -2.47 5.92
C THR A 59 10.10 -1.86 5.12
N GLN A 60 9.92 -0.53 5.16
CA GLN A 60 8.77 0.16 4.60
C GLN A 60 8.54 -0.13 3.11
N GLU A 61 9.59 -0.10 2.28
CA GLU A 61 9.43 -0.30 0.83
C GLU A 61 9.05 -1.74 0.48
N LEU A 62 9.60 -2.72 1.19
CA LEU A 62 9.21 -4.12 1.01
C LEU A 62 7.73 -4.31 1.38
N GLN A 63 7.31 -3.74 2.50
CA GLN A 63 5.91 -3.77 2.93
C GLN A 63 4.98 -3.12 1.90
N ARG A 64 5.34 -1.94 1.41
CA ARG A 64 4.58 -1.21 0.39
C ARG A 64 4.41 -2.03 -0.89
N ARG A 65 5.50 -2.60 -1.42
CA ARG A 65 5.45 -3.45 -2.62
C ARG A 65 4.68 -4.75 -2.39
N GLY A 66 4.81 -5.35 -1.21
CA GLY A 66 4.10 -6.58 -0.86
C GLY A 66 2.59 -6.37 -0.87
N VAL A 67 2.14 -5.27 -0.26
CA VAL A 67 0.72 -4.87 -0.29
C VAL A 67 0.27 -4.54 -1.70
N GLU A 68 1.05 -3.79 -2.47
CA GLU A 68 0.73 -3.45 -3.87
C GLU A 68 0.55 -4.70 -4.73
N ALA A 69 1.50 -5.63 -4.69
CA ALA A 69 1.45 -6.86 -5.48
C ALA A 69 0.26 -7.74 -5.08
N ALA A 70 0.03 -7.95 -3.78
CA ALA A 70 -1.08 -8.76 -3.29
C ALA A 70 -2.44 -8.15 -3.60
N ALA A 71 -2.58 -6.83 -3.42
CA ALA A 71 -3.80 -6.10 -3.74
C ALA A 71 -4.08 -6.12 -5.25
N GLN A 72 -3.04 -5.97 -6.08
CA GLN A 72 -3.16 -6.08 -7.53
C GLN A 72 -3.60 -7.49 -7.95
N ALA A 73 -2.96 -8.54 -7.40
CA ALA A 73 -3.35 -9.92 -7.69
C ALA A 73 -4.82 -10.20 -7.31
N LYS A 74 -5.30 -9.64 -6.19
CA LYS A 74 -6.71 -9.75 -5.79
C LYS A 74 -7.63 -8.96 -6.75
N ALA A 75 -7.21 -7.78 -7.20
CA ALA A 75 -7.96 -6.98 -8.18
C ALA A 75 -8.08 -7.72 -9.52
N ASP A 76 -6.98 -8.33 -9.99
CA ASP A 76 -6.93 -9.08 -11.25
C ASP A 76 -7.78 -10.36 -11.19
N ALA A 77 -7.82 -11.02 -10.03
CA ALA A 77 -8.65 -12.21 -9.81
C ALA A 77 -10.14 -11.89 -9.60
N THR A 78 -10.53 -10.61 -9.48
CA THR A 78 -11.92 -10.23 -9.18
C THR A 78 -12.79 -10.30 -10.44
N PRO A 79 -13.86 -11.12 -10.45
CA PRO A 79 -14.77 -11.19 -11.59
C PRO A 79 -15.47 -9.84 -11.86
N PRO A 80 -15.75 -9.49 -13.12
CA PRO A 80 -16.43 -8.24 -13.48
C PRO A 80 -17.94 -8.32 -13.21
N CYS A 81 -18.32 -8.56 -11.96
CA CYS A 81 -19.71 -8.64 -11.49
C CYS A 81 -20.06 -7.42 -10.63
N CYS A 82 -21.31 -6.98 -10.68
CA CYS A 82 -21.79 -5.88 -9.86
C CYS A 82 -21.77 -6.26 -8.38
N PRO A 83 -21.13 -5.49 -7.48
CA PRO A 83 -21.06 -5.84 -6.06
C PRO A 83 -22.40 -5.74 -5.32
N VAL A 84 -23.41 -5.09 -5.92
CA VAL A 84 -24.73 -4.89 -5.28
C VAL A 84 -25.76 -5.90 -5.75
N CYS A 85 -25.82 -6.18 -7.06
CA CYS A 85 -26.83 -7.07 -7.64
C CYS A 85 -26.26 -8.37 -8.20
N HIS A 86 -24.94 -8.57 -8.11
CA HIS A 86 -24.20 -9.75 -8.55
C HIS A 86 -24.32 -10.11 -10.04
N GLN A 87 -24.91 -9.22 -10.86
CA GLN A 87 -25.03 -9.43 -12.30
C GLN A 87 -23.72 -9.08 -13.01
N PRO A 88 -23.38 -9.79 -14.12
CA PRO A 88 -22.24 -9.45 -14.95
C PRO A 88 -22.28 -8.00 -15.42
N LEU A 89 -21.14 -7.34 -15.42
CA LEU A 89 -21.00 -5.98 -15.92
C LEU A 89 -20.88 -5.98 -17.45
N SER A 90 -21.47 -4.96 -18.07
CA SER A 90 -21.34 -4.67 -19.49
C SER A 90 -20.28 -3.58 -19.71
N ARG A 91 -19.74 -3.45 -20.92
CA ARG A 91 -18.73 -2.41 -21.25
C ARG A 91 -17.54 -2.42 -20.29
N VAL A 92 -16.99 -3.60 -20.02
CA VAL A 92 -15.83 -3.78 -19.15
C VAL A 92 -14.61 -3.19 -19.84
N THR A 93 -13.87 -2.36 -19.11
CA THR A 93 -12.61 -1.76 -19.55
C THR A 93 -11.58 -1.93 -18.43
N ASP A 94 -10.40 -2.44 -18.76
CA ASP A 94 -9.33 -2.73 -17.82
C ASP A 94 -8.31 -1.59 -17.75
N GLY A 95 -7.38 -1.68 -16.79
CA GLY A 95 -6.25 -0.76 -16.70
C GLY A 95 -6.55 0.60 -16.09
N HIS A 96 -7.71 0.80 -15.45
CA HIS A 96 -7.99 2.05 -14.73
C HIS A 96 -7.08 2.11 -13.49
N GLN A 97 -6.08 2.98 -13.51
CA GLN A 97 -5.14 3.12 -12.40
C GLN A 97 -5.68 4.11 -11.35
N ARG A 98 -5.57 3.75 -10.07
CA ARG A 98 -5.80 4.67 -8.95
C ARG A 98 -4.78 4.41 -7.85
N THR A 99 -4.29 5.49 -7.24
CA THR A 99 -3.38 5.42 -6.09
C THR A 99 -4.17 5.57 -4.79
N PHE A 100 -3.92 4.68 -3.84
CA PHE A 100 -4.53 4.64 -2.53
C PHE A 100 -3.48 4.86 -1.45
N ARG A 101 -3.84 5.61 -0.40
CA ARG A 101 -2.99 5.80 0.78
C ARG A 101 -3.12 4.59 1.69
N THR A 102 -2.02 3.88 1.91
CA THR A 102 -1.95 2.79 2.89
C THR A 102 -1.07 3.19 4.06
N ARG A 103 -1.09 2.38 5.13
CA ARG A 103 -0.16 2.55 6.26
C ARG A 103 1.32 2.49 5.86
N PHE A 104 1.63 1.85 4.73
CA PHE A 104 2.99 1.68 4.22
C PHE A 104 3.34 2.71 3.14
N GLY A 105 2.47 3.70 2.92
CA GLY A 105 2.61 4.71 1.88
C GLY A 105 1.64 4.52 0.71
N PRO A 106 1.81 5.30 -0.37
CA PRO A 106 0.94 5.22 -1.54
C PRO A 106 1.17 3.93 -2.33
N VAL A 107 0.07 3.29 -2.74
CA VAL A 107 0.05 2.06 -3.54
C VAL A 107 -0.83 2.30 -4.76
N SER A 108 -0.37 1.94 -5.95
CA SER A 108 -1.12 2.13 -7.19
C SER A 108 -1.68 0.83 -7.72
N LEU A 109 -2.99 0.77 -7.91
CA LEU A 109 -3.68 -0.41 -8.40
C LEU A 109 -4.31 -0.14 -9.76
N ARG A 110 -4.23 -1.12 -10.65
CA ARG A 110 -4.96 -1.17 -11.91
C ARG A 110 -6.19 -2.04 -11.71
N ARG A 111 -7.35 -1.54 -12.13
CA ARG A 111 -8.65 -2.18 -11.88
C ARG A 111 -9.53 -2.14 -13.10
N SER A 112 -10.43 -3.11 -13.19
CA SER A 112 -11.47 -3.14 -14.20
C SER A 112 -12.65 -2.24 -13.81
N ARG A 113 -13.26 -1.61 -14.81
CA ARG A 113 -14.47 -0.79 -14.67
C ARG A 113 -15.54 -1.32 -15.60
N GLY A 114 -16.76 -1.51 -15.11
CA GLY A 114 -17.89 -1.94 -15.92
C GLY A 114 -19.20 -1.25 -15.56
N TRP A 115 -20.14 -1.25 -16.51
CA TRP A 115 -21.48 -0.70 -16.35
C TRP A 115 -22.47 -1.79 -15.95
N CYS A 116 -23.13 -1.59 -14.81
CA CYS A 116 -24.22 -2.47 -14.38
C CYS A 116 -25.54 -2.01 -15.02
N GLN A 117 -26.15 -2.86 -15.84
CA GLN A 117 -27.43 -2.56 -16.50
C GLN A 117 -28.61 -2.44 -15.52
N ARG A 118 -28.61 -3.24 -14.44
CA ARG A 118 -29.66 -3.23 -13.42
C ARG A 118 -29.55 -2.04 -12.47
N CYS A 119 -28.35 -1.79 -11.94
CA CYS A 119 -28.10 -0.66 -11.02
C CYS A 119 -27.95 0.68 -11.75
N LYS A 120 -27.80 0.67 -13.08
CA LYS A 120 -27.54 1.85 -13.92
C LYS A 120 -26.40 2.73 -13.38
N LYS A 121 -25.30 2.09 -12.97
CA LYS A 121 -24.10 2.75 -12.42
C LYS A 121 -22.83 2.07 -12.90
N TRP A 122 -21.77 2.85 -13.06
CA TRP A 122 -20.41 2.36 -13.22
C TRP A 122 -19.93 1.76 -11.90
N ARG A 123 -19.22 0.63 -11.98
CA ARG A 123 -18.71 -0.10 -10.82
C ARG A 123 -17.25 -0.50 -11.05
N PHE A 124 -16.50 -0.52 -9.95
CA PHE A 124 -15.16 -1.08 -9.85
C PHE A 124 -15.22 -2.26 -8.87
N PRO A 125 -15.44 -3.50 -9.33
CA PRO A 125 -15.63 -4.66 -8.44
C PRO A 125 -14.46 -4.89 -7.49
N ALA A 126 -13.23 -4.68 -7.99
CA ALA A 126 -12.01 -4.82 -7.21
C ALA A 126 -11.97 -3.91 -5.97
N ASP A 127 -12.55 -2.71 -6.05
CA ASP A 127 -12.58 -1.76 -4.93
C ASP A 127 -13.32 -2.37 -3.73
N VAL A 128 -14.49 -2.95 -3.97
CA VAL A 128 -15.32 -3.55 -2.91
C VAL A 128 -14.63 -4.75 -2.28
N VAL A 129 -14.02 -5.62 -3.08
CA VAL A 129 -13.30 -6.80 -2.59
C VAL A 129 -12.04 -6.43 -1.79
N LEU A 130 -11.46 -5.26 -2.08
CA LEU A 130 -10.32 -4.70 -1.35
C LEU A 130 -10.74 -3.80 -0.17
N GLY A 131 -12.03 -3.60 0.06
CA GLY A 131 -12.54 -2.70 1.11
C GLY A 131 -12.22 -1.23 0.84
N LEU A 132 -11.98 -0.86 -0.42
CA LEU A 132 -11.73 0.50 -0.85
C LEU A 132 -13.09 1.15 -1.12
N GLU A 133 -13.55 2.00 -0.22
CA GLU A 133 -14.78 2.75 -0.44
C GLU A 133 -14.64 3.70 -1.63
N ASP A 134 -15.71 3.90 -2.40
CA ASP A 134 -15.70 4.73 -3.62
C ASP A 134 -15.11 6.14 -3.36
N SER A 135 -15.39 6.70 -2.17
CA SER A 135 -15.01 8.06 -1.74
C SER A 135 -13.67 8.16 -1.02
N ALA A 136 -13.19 7.08 -0.40
CA ALA A 136 -12.01 7.13 0.46
C ALA A 136 -10.77 6.72 -0.33
N GLY A 137 -9.90 7.69 -0.65
CA GLY A 137 -8.59 7.43 -1.25
C GLY A 137 -7.59 6.73 -0.30
N ALA A 138 -8.07 6.04 0.72
CA ALA A 138 -7.28 5.47 1.81
C ALA A 138 -7.70 4.02 2.09
N SER A 139 -6.74 3.16 2.46
CA SER A 139 -6.99 1.79 2.89
C SER A 139 -7.80 1.75 4.20
N PRO A 140 -8.57 0.67 4.48
CA PRO A 140 -9.33 0.52 5.73
C PRO A 140 -8.51 0.82 6.99
N ALA A 141 -7.29 0.30 7.11
CA ALA A 141 -6.42 0.55 8.26
C ALA A 141 -6.10 2.04 8.48
N VAL A 142 -5.98 2.84 7.40
CA VAL A 142 -5.74 4.29 7.50
C VAL A 142 -7.01 5.03 7.91
N GLN A 143 -8.18 4.55 7.46
CA GLN A 143 -9.47 5.11 7.86
C GLN A 143 -9.74 4.84 9.36
N GLU A 144 -9.43 3.64 9.84
CA GLU A 144 -9.51 3.27 11.26
C GLU A 144 -8.56 4.12 12.13
N LEU A 145 -7.31 4.29 11.70
CA LEU A 145 -6.35 5.17 12.38
C LEU A 145 -6.84 6.62 12.45
N ALA A 146 -7.40 7.14 11.34
CA ALA A 146 -7.94 8.50 11.31
C ALA A 146 -9.14 8.65 12.27
N ALA A 147 -10.03 7.65 12.33
CA ALA A 147 -11.16 7.64 13.26
C ALA A 147 -10.70 7.64 14.73
N ALA A 148 -9.69 6.85 15.06
CA ALA A 148 -9.14 6.77 16.42
C ALA A 148 -8.51 8.10 16.89
N VAL A 149 -7.85 8.84 16.00
CA VAL A 149 -7.30 10.18 16.33
C VAL A 149 -8.42 11.21 16.55
N GLY A 150 -9.50 11.13 15.78
CA GLY A 150 -10.67 12.01 15.96
C GLY A 150 -11.32 11.86 17.33
N GLN A 151 -11.41 10.63 17.85
CA GLN A 151 -12.00 10.35 19.17
C GLN A 151 -11.16 10.89 20.33
N GLN A 152 -9.83 10.84 20.23
CA GLN A 152 -8.92 11.37 21.26
C GLN A 152 -9.01 12.89 21.39
N ASN A 153 -9.18 13.60 20.27
CA ASN A 153 -9.31 15.06 20.26
C ASN A 153 -10.66 15.55 20.78
N ALA A 154 -11.72 14.74 20.69
CA ALA A 154 -13.04 15.08 21.22
C ALA A 154 -13.14 14.95 22.76
N GLY A 155 -12.20 14.26 23.42
CA GLY A 155 -12.19 14.06 24.87
C GLY A 155 -11.49 15.16 25.69
N GLY A 156 -10.87 16.16 25.06
CA GLY A 156 -10.03 17.16 25.74
C GLY A 156 -10.64 18.55 25.97
N GLY A 157 -11.87 18.82 25.52
CA GLY A 157 -12.47 20.16 25.51
C GLY A 157 -13.70 20.31 26.39
N GLY A 158 -13.53 20.46 27.70
CA GLY A 158 -14.66 20.71 28.61
C GLY A 158 -14.27 21.15 30.01
N ARG A 159 -13.74 22.37 30.17
CA ARG A 159 -13.80 23.08 31.46
C ARG A 159 -15.02 24.01 31.44
N PRO A 160 -16.03 23.83 32.31
CA PRO A 160 -17.05 24.86 32.50
C PRO A 160 -16.40 26.04 33.23
N GLY A 161 -16.32 27.18 32.56
CA GLY A 161 -15.97 28.44 33.20
C GLY A 161 -17.04 28.80 34.23
N VAL A 162 -16.67 28.69 35.50
CA VAL A 162 -17.45 29.17 36.64
C VAL A 162 -17.69 30.68 36.50
N GLY A 163 -18.96 31.06 36.32
CA GLY A 163 -19.41 32.46 36.37
C GLY A 163 -19.28 32.97 37.80
N ALA A 164 -18.32 33.87 38.03
CA ALA A 164 -18.16 34.56 39.30
C ALA A 164 -19.12 35.76 39.38
N SER A 165 -19.98 35.70 40.41
CA SER A 165 -20.74 36.76 41.09
C SER A 165 -20.57 38.20 40.59
N ASP A 166 -21.66 38.77 40.07
CA ASP A 166 -21.90 40.21 40.05
C ASP A 166 -22.31 40.67 41.46
N ARG A 167 -21.63 41.69 41.96
CA ARG A 167 -22.00 42.48 43.14
C ARG A 167 -22.93 43.60 42.69
N GLY A 168 -24.13 43.64 43.27
CA GLY A 168 -25.06 44.76 43.24
C GLY A 168 -25.87 44.76 44.52
#